data_AF-A0A1J3JP28-F1
#
_entry.id   AF-A0A1J3JP28-F1
#
_cell.length_a   1.000
_cell.length_b   1.000
_cell.length_c   1.000
_cell.angle_alpha   90.00
_cell.angle_beta   90.00
_cell.angle_gamma   90.00
#
_symmetry.space_group_name_H-M   'P 1'
#
loop_
_entity.id
_entity.type
_entity.pdbx_description
1 polymer ?
#
loop_
_entity_poly.entity_id
_entity_poly.type
_entity_poly.pdbx_seq_one_letter_code
_entity_poly.pdbx_strand_id
1 'polypeptide(L)'
;MDPHAVASDLDPQIVDKISEEPDSKRPKLDDEEEKREESSSSSDDSMAYDSDDVRMYEEELKRHGEYDFDCSRVGRVVGYRPVIFEDSDFADEPETDGELINRLSKTALDKYNQDKGNNLEFVKAVKSNWSIGGGHIFSITFEAKDASQSEPIPFHARVGYFPWESTVYDVKPKP
;
A
#
# COMPACT_ATOMS: atom_id res chain seq x y z
N MET A 1 -52.51 -33.64 19.85
CA MET A 1 -53.19 -34.72 19.11
C MET A 1 -52.68 -34.66 17.69
N ASP A 2 -51.76 -35.56 17.35
CA ASP A 2 -51.64 -36.10 15.99
C ASP A 2 -52.90 -36.92 15.67
N PRO A 3 -53.20 -37.11 14.38
CA PRO A 3 -53.05 -38.47 13.88
C PRO A 3 -52.24 -38.60 12.57
N HIS A 4 -51.29 -39.52 12.65
CA HIS A 4 -50.65 -40.26 11.57
C HIS A 4 -51.63 -41.09 10.70
N ALA A 5 -51.09 -41.54 9.56
CA ALA A 5 -51.31 -42.81 8.84
C ALA A 5 -52.20 -42.74 7.57
N VAL A 6 -51.90 -43.41 6.44
CA VAL A 6 -50.83 -44.35 6.05
C VAL A 6 -50.83 -44.50 4.50
N ALA A 7 -49.69 -44.98 3.98
CA ALA A 7 -49.31 -45.54 2.66
C ALA A 7 -50.43 -46.19 1.80
N SER A 8 -50.30 -46.43 0.50
CA SER A 8 -49.21 -47.03 -0.30
C SER A 8 -49.45 -46.73 -1.81
N ASP A 9 -48.45 -46.67 -2.70
CA ASP A 9 -47.85 -47.80 -3.41
C ASP A 9 -46.53 -47.30 -4.07
N LEU A 10 -45.35 -47.85 -3.74
CA LEU A 10 -44.68 -49.00 -4.40
C LEU A 10 -44.09 -48.69 -5.80
N ASP A 11 -42.80 -48.29 -5.77
CA ASP A 11 -41.58 -48.67 -6.54
C ASP A 11 -41.72 -49.80 -7.61
N PRO A 12 -40.78 -50.05 -8.58
CA PRO A 12 -39.37 -49.62 -8.59
C PRO A 12 -38.65 -49.36 -9.95
N GLN A 13 -37.44 -48.80 -9.78
CA GLN A 13 -36.18 -48.97 -10.52
C GLN A 13 -36.12 -49.96 -11.70
N ILE A 14 -35.41 -49.55 -12.76
CA ILE A 14 -34.60 -50.47 -13.59
C ILE A 14 -33.20 -49.87 -13.77
N VAL A 15 -32.26 -50.44 -13.04
CA VAL A 15 -30.82 -50.51 -13.36
C VAL A 15 -30.60 -51.85 -14.05
N ASP A 16 -29.85 -51.87 -15.15
CA ASP A 16 -28.79 -52.88 -15.44
C ASP A 16 -28.11 -52.50 -16.77
N LYS A 17 -26.80 -52.18 -16.74
CA LYS A 17 -25.66 -53.03 -17.19
C LYS A 17 -25.72 -53.34 -18.70
N ILE A 18 -24.64 -53.17 -19.47
CA ILE A 18 -23.47 -54.05 -19.51
C ILE A 18 -22.33 -53.33 -20.30
N SER A 19 -21.11 -53.62 -19.84
CA SER A 19 -19.77 -53.34 -20.38
C SER A 19 -19.50 -53.77 -21.82
N GLU A 20 -18.52 -53.14 -22.49
CA GLU A 20 -17.40 -53.81 -23.20
C GLU A 20 -16.40 -52.80 -23.77
N GLU A 21 -15.10 -53.02 -23.50
CA GLU A 21 -13.97 -52.42 -24.22
C GLU A 21 -13.86 -52.97 -25.65
N PRO A 22 -13.08 -52.30 -26.51
CA PRO A 22 -12.07 -53.09 -27.23
C PRO A 22 -10.66 -52.47 -27.14
N ASP A 23 -9.77 -53.29 -26.60
CA ASP A 23 -8.32 -53.23 -26.75
C ASP A 23 -7.93 -53.45 -28.22
N SER A 24 -7.12 -52.55 -28.80
CA SER A 24 -6.03 -52.92 -29.71
C SER A 24 -5.26 -51.75 -30.34
N LYS A 25 -3.96 -51.75 -30.06
CA LYS A 25 -2.79 -51.38 -30.91
C LYS A 25 -2.25 -49.94 -30.83
N ARG A 26 -1.17 -49.84 -30.03
CA ARG A 26 -0.04 -48.90 -30.16
C ARG A 26 0.54 -48.85 -31.58
N PRO A 27 0.92 -47.66 -32.06
CA PRO A 27 2.14 -47.47 -32.84
C PRO A 27 3.25 -46.82 -32.00
N LYS A 28 4.49 -47.09 -32.41
CA LYS A 28 5.77 -46.81 -31.73
C LYS A 28 6.07 -45.31 -31.62
N LEU A 29 6.67 -44.93 -30.50
CA LEU A 29 7.51 -43.74 -30.37
C LEU A 29 8.75 -43.96 -31.26
N ASP A 30 9.00 -43.03 -32.17
CA ASP A 30 10.33 -42.80 -32.74
C ASP A 30 10.91 -41.59 -32.01
N ASP A 31 12.02 -41.82 -31.30
CA ASP A 31 12.85 -40.81 -30.64
C ASP A 31 13.58 -39.99 -31.71
N GLU A 32 13.16 -38.74 -31.91
CA GLU A 32 13.96 -37.74 -32.61
C GLU A 32 14.57 -36.81 -31.56
N GLU A 33 15.89 -36.92 -31.42
CA GLU A 33 16.76 -36.17 -30.52
C GLU A 33 16.74 -34.67 -30.89
N GLU A 34 15.79 -33.94 -30.30
CA GLU A 34 15.74 -32.48 -30.41
C GLU A 34 16.93 -31.88 -29.66
N LYS A 35 17.96 -31.54 -30.43
CA LYS A 35 19.15 -30.83 -29.97
C LYS A 35 18.72 -29.48 -29.39
N ARG A 36 18.52 -29.43 -28.07
CA ARG A 36 18.27 -28.20 -27.32
C ARG A 36 19.51 -27.32 -27.46
N GLU A 37 19.44 -26.36 -28.37
CA GLU A 37 20.29 -25.18 -28.35
C GLU A 37 20.08 -24.54 -26.97
N GLU A 38 21.08 -24.64 -26.10
CA GLU A 38 21.14 -23.89 -24.84
C GLU A 38 21.24 -22.42 -25.21
N SER A 39 20.08 -21.82 -25.44
CA SER A 39 19.87 -20.39 -25.26
C SER A 39 20.26 -20.13 -23.81
N SER A 40 21.52 -19.77 -23.58
CA SER A 40 21.92 -19.09 -22.36
C SER A 40 21.19 -17.76 -22.37
N SER A 41 19.92 -17.80 -21.96
CA SER A 41 19.21 -16.64 -21.49
C SER A 41 19.98 -16.19 -20.28
N SER A 42 20.92 -15.26 -20.47
CA SER A 42 21.50 -14.51 -19.37
C SER A 42 20.36 -13.66 -18.80
N SER A 43 19.54 -14.31 -17.99
CA SER A 43 18.59 -13.68 -17.10
C SER A 43 19.45 -12.99 -16.04
N ASP A 44 20.05 -11.86 -16.43
CA ASP A 44 20.51 -10.86 -15.49
C ASP A 44 19.25 -10.25 -14.85
N ASP A 45 18.69 -11.04 -13.95
CA ASP A 45 17.67 -10.61 -13.00
C ASP A 45 18.38 -9.87 -11.85
N SER A 46 19.07 -8.76 -12.17
CA SER A 46 19.66 -7.86 -11.17
C SER A 46 18.61 -6.87 -10.63
N MET A 47 17.38 -7.33 -10.43
CA MET A 47 16.38 -6.62 -9.64
C MET A 47 16.71 -6.63 -8.13
N ALA A 48 17.76 -7.37 -7.73
CA ALA A 48 18.26 -7.36 -6.37
C ALA A 48 19.03 -6.06 -6.07
N TYR A 49 18.62 -5.35 -5.03
CA TYR A 49 19.40 -4.29 -4.41
C TYR A 49 20.65 -4.86 -3.75
N ASP A 50 21.75 -4.11 -3.75
CA ASP A 50 23.01 -4.52 -3.13
C ASP A 50 23.18 -3.95 -1.71
N SER A 51 24.31 -4.26 -1.06
CA SER A 51 24.61 -3.77 0.28
C SER A 51 24.82 -2.26 0.34
N ASP A 52 25.25 -1.64 -0.76
CA ASP A 52 25.46 -0.20 -0.83
C ASP A 52 24.11 0.53 -0.93
N ASP A 53 23.14 0.00 -1.67
CA ASP A 53 21.76 0.50 -1.71
C ASP A 53 21.14 0.55 -0.30
N VAL A 54 21.27 -0.53 0.46
CA VAL A 54 20.76 -0.62 1.84
C VAL A 54 21.49 0.37 2.74
N ARG A 55 22.82 0.45 2.66
CA ARG A 55 23.62 1.40 3.45
C ARG A 55 23.20 2.85 3.18
N MET A 56 23.05 3.23 1.91
CA MET A 56 22.63 4.59 1.55
C MET A 56 21.24 4.90 2.09
N TYR A 57 20.29 3.96 1.96
CA TYR A 57 18.95 4.10 2.52
C TYR A 57 18.95 4.29 4.04
N GLU A 58 19.65 3.42 4.77
CA GLU A 58 19.72 3.49 6.23
C GLU A 58 20.40 4.77 6.72
N GLU A 59 21.47 5.20 6.05
CA GLU A 59 22.15 6.44 6.37
C GLU A 59 21.25 7.66 6.15
N GLU A 60 20.50 7.70 5.05
CA GLU A 60 19.59 8.81 4.76
C GLU A 60 18.43 8.84 5.74
N LEU A 61 17.81 7.68 6.00
CA LEU A 61 16.74 7.54 6.99
C LEU A 61 17.21 7.92 8.39
N LYS A 62 18.44 7.56 8.77
CA LYS A 62 19.00 7.92 10.07
C LYS A 62 19.26 9.42 10.21
N ARG A 63 19.70 10.08 9.13
CA ARG A 63 20.04 11.51 9.15
C ARG A 63 18.81 12.40 9.13
N HIS A 64 17.82 12.07 8.28
CA HIS A 64 16.70 12.97 7.97
C HIS A 64 15.34 12.42 8.41
N GLY A 65 15.29 11.15 8.81
CA GLY A 65 14.02 10.48 9.09
C GLY A 65 13.13 10.42 7.85
N GLU A 66 11.86 10.11 8.07
CA GLU A 66 10.86 9.99 7.02
C GLU A 66 10.36 11.34 6.46
N TYR A 67 10.35 12.38 7.29
CA TYR A 67 9.81 13.71 6.95
C TYR A 67 10.70 14.51 5.99
N ASP A 68 12.01 14.37 6.15
CA ASP A 68 13.03 15.10 5.39
C ASP A 68 13.84 14.16 4.46
N PHE A 69 13.39 12.91 4.28
CA PHE A 69 14.06 11.90 3.46
C PHE A 69 14.27 12.38 2.02
N ASP A 70 15.52 12.32 1.53
CA ASP A 70 15.87 12.66 0.16
C ASP A 70 16.07 11.39 -0.70
N CYS A 71 15.06 11.05 -1.49
CA CYS A 71 15.10 9.87 -2.35
C CYS A 71 16.14 9.96 -3.48
N SER A 72 16.71 11.14 -3.76
CA SER A 72 17.78 11.29 -4.76
C SER A 72 19.16 10.87 -4.22
N ARG A 73 19.29 10.71 -2.90
CA ARG A 73 20.54 10.36 -2.21
C ARG A 73 20.67 8.88 -1.88
N VAL A 74 19.70 8.09 -2.31
CA VAL A 74 19.69 6.63 -2.15
C VAL A 74 19.75 5.95 -3.51
N GLY A 75 20.16 4.69 -3.52
CA GLY A 75 20.19 3.88 -4.73
C GLY A 75 18.79 3.32 -5.05
N ARG A 76 18.70 2.01 -5.25
CA ARG A 76 17.45 1.35 -5.67
C ARG A 76 16.41 1.20 -4.56
N VAL A 77 16.84 1.21 -3.30
CA VAL A 77 15.95 1.08 -2.14
C VAL A 77 15.37 2.45 -1.77
N VAL A 78 14.10 2.67 -2.09
CA VAL A 78 13.37 3.91 -1.78
C VAL A 78 12.15 3.58 -0.94
N GLY A 79 12.20 3.90 0.36
CA GLY A 79 11.09 3.72 1.29
C GLY A 79 10.12 4.90 1.35
N TYR A 80 10.59 6.10 1.01
CA TYR A 80 9.82 7.34 1.07
C TYR A 80 10.04 8.16 -0.19
N ARG A 81 8.97 8.74 -0.72
CA ARG A 81 9.00 9.59 -1.92
C ARG A 81 8.31 10.92 -1.63
N PRO A 82 8.77 12.04 -2.20
CA PRO A 82 8.08 13.30 -2.04
C PRO A 82 6.69 13.23 -2.68
N VAL A 83 5.72 13.87 -2.03
CA VAL A 83 4.42 14.20 -2.64
C VAL A 83 4.61 15.48 -3.45
N ILE A 84 4.22 15.44 -4.73
CA ILE A 84 4.20 16.63 -5.59
C ILE A 84 2.83 17.29 -5.40
N PHE A 85 2.79 18.52 -4.93
CA PHE A 85 1.54 19.14 -4.46
C PHE A 85 0.61 19.54 -5.60
N GLU A 86 1.17 19.77 -6.79
CA GLU A 86 0.45 20.17 -7.99
C GLU A 86 -0.20 18.98 -8.73
N ASP A 87 0.21 17.76 -8.38
CA ASP A 87 -0.33 16.54 -8.97
C ASP A 87 -1.63 16.11 -8.25
N SER A 88 -2.22 15.01 -8.71
CA SER A 88 -3.42 14.39 -8.13
C SER A 88 -3.27 12.87 -8.13
N ASP A 89 -2.10 12.38 -7.73
CA ASP A 89 -1.80 10.94 -7.70
C ASP A 89 -2.51 10.24 -6.53
N PHE A 90 -2.82 10.98 -5.46
CA PHE A 90 -3.45 10.47 -4.24
C PHE A 90 -4.84 11.06 -3.99
N ALA A 91 -5.05 12.31 -4.39
CA ALA A 91 -6.31 13.01 -4.22
C ALA A 91 -7.31 12.64 -5.34
N ASP A 92 -8.61 12.67 -5.01
CA ASP A 92 -9.67 12.52 -6.00
C ASP A 92 -9.93 13.88 -6.68
N GLU A 93 -9.91 13.92 -8.02
CA GLU A 93 -10.23 15.13 -8.76
C GLU A 93 -11.60 15.72 -8.31
N PRO A 94 -11.70 17.06 -8.12
CA PRO A 94 -10.75 18.08 -8.54
C PRO A 94 -9.69 18.46 -7.48
N GLU A 95 -9.60 17.74 -6.35
CA GLU A 95 -8.61 18.03 -5.30
C GLU A 95 -7.20 17.70 -5.80
N THR A 96 -6.25 18.60 -5.58
CA THR A 96 -4.81 18.34 -5.78
C THR A 96 -4.22 17.62 -4.57
N ASP A 97 -3.09 16.95 -4.74
CA ASP A 97 -2.38 16.30 -3.64
C ASP A 97 -1.98 17.32 -2.57
N GLY A 98 -1.62 18.55 -2.95
CA GLY A 98 -1.36 19.64 -2.00
C GLY A 98 -2.58 20.01 -1.15
N GLU A 99 -3.78 20.01 -1.75
CA GLU A 99 -5.04 20.25 -1.02
C GLU A 99 -5.38 19.09 -0.09
N LEU A 100 -5.18 17.85 -0.52
CA LEU A 100 -5.28 16.65 0.31
C LEU A 100 -4.32 16.76 1.52
N ILE A 101 -3.04 17.05 1.30
CA ILE A 101 -2.05 17.17 2.38
C ILE A 101 -2.41 18.31 3.34
N ASN A 102 -2.93 19.44 2.84
CA ASN A 102 -3.44 20.52 3.70
C ASN A 102 -4.62 20.05 4.57
N ARG A 103 -5.56 19.30 4.00
CA ARG A 103 -6.71 18.74 4.73
C ARG A 103 -6.26 17.75 5.81
N LEU A 104 -5.37 16.82 5.48
CA LEU A 104 -4.81 15.87 6.44
C LEU A 104 -4.02 16.58 7.56
N SER A 105 -3.29 17.64 7.23
CA SER A 105 -2.57 18.45 8.22
C SER A 105 -3.51 19.14 9.21
N LYS A 106 -4.64 19.68 8.73
CA LYS A 106 -5.68 20.26 9.60
C LYS A 106 -6.25 19.20 10.53
N THR A 107 -6.59 18.03 10.02
CA THR A 107 -7.08 16.90 10.84
C THR A 107 -6.06 16.49 11.92
N ALA A 108 -4.77 16.46 11.57
CA ALA A 108 -3.71 16.18 12.54
C ALA A 108 -3.59 17.28 13.61
N LEU A 109 -3.66 18.55 13.21
CA LEU A 109 -3.60 19.68 14.14
C LEU A 109 -4.82 19.72 15.08
N ASP A 110 -6.02 19.45 14.56
CA ASP A 110 -7.25 19.37 15.35
C ASP A 110 -7.14 18.30 16.44
N LYS A 111 -6.60 17.13 16.09
CA LYS A 111 -6.30 16.07 17.06
C LYS A 111 -5.29 16.54 18.11
N TYR A 112 -4.20 17.20 17.69
CA TYR A 112 -3.20 17.73 18.63
C TYR A 112 -3.82 18.76 19.59
N ASN A 113 -4.62 19.69 19.07
CA ASN A 113 -5.32 20.70 19.83
C ASN A 113 -6.27 20.06 20.86
N GLN A 114 -7.05 19.07 20.44
CA GLN A 114 -7.95 18.33 21.32
C GLN A 114 -7.19 17.58 22.42
N ASP A 115 -6.11 16.87 22.07
CA ASP A 115 -5.33 16.05 23.01
C ASP A 115 -4.53 16.92 24.01
N LYS A 116 -4.18 18.16 23.64
CA LYS A 116 -3.37 19.08 24.47
C LYS A 116 -4.14 20.24 25.10
N GLY A 117 -5.40 20.45 24.71
CA GLY A 117 -6.18 21.63 25.13
C GLY A 117 -5.66 22.93 24.52
N ASN A 118 -5.07 22.87 23.32
CA ASN A 118 -4.57 24.03 22.60
C ASN A 118 -5.59 24.54 21.58
N ASN A 119 -5.35 25.72 21.01
CA ASN A 119 -6.15 26.28 19.92
C ASN A 119 -5.23 26.87 18.84
N LEU A 120 -4.31 26.06 18.33
CA LEU A 120 -3.42 26.44 17.25
C LEU A 120 -4.18 26.50 15.93
N GLU A 121 -3.88 27.50 15.12
CA GLU A 121 -4.43 27.68 13.78
C GLU A 121 -3.47 27.08 12.73
N PHE A 122 -4.02 26.31 11.80
CA PHE A 122 -3.26 25.81 10.66
C PHE A 122 -2.84 26.95 9.73
N VAL A 123 -1.57 26.96 9.29
CA VAL A 123 -1.06 27.93 8.32
C VAL A 123 -0.99 27.31 6.93
N LYS A 124 -0.15 26.29 6.73
CA LYS A 124 0.04 25.59 5.46
C LYS A 124 0.77 24.27 5.64
N ALA A 125 0.58 23.33 4.74
CA ALA A 125 1.53 22.25 4.54
C ALA A 125 2.79 22.79 3.86
N VAL A 126 3.96 22.38 4.34
CA VAL A 126 5.26 22.81 3.80
C VAL A 126 5.80 21.78 2.82
N LYS A 127 5.72 20.50 3.21
CA LYS A 127 6.11 19.36 2.38
C LYS A 127 5.55 18.07 2.96
N SER A 128 5.55 17.02 2.15
CA SER A 128 5.19 15.68 2.59
C SER A 128 6.02 14.66 1.84
N ASN A 129 6.40 13.59 2.54
CA ASN A 129 6.82 12.36 1.93
C ASN A 129 5.72 11.30 2.12
N TRP A 130 5.58 10.39 1.18
CA TRP A 130 4.68 9.26 1.26
C TRP A 130 5.46 7.94 1.24
N SER A 131 4.89 6.94 1.91
CA SER A 131 5.34 5.55 1.84
C SER A 131 4.13 4.61 1.73
N ILE A 132 4.39 3.38 1.31
CA ILE A 132 3.38 2.34 1.26
C ILE A 132 3.35 1.58 2.59
N GLY A 133 2.15 1.38 3.13
CA GLY A 133 1.89 0.55 4.30
C GLY A 133 0.57 -0.17 4.16
N GLY A 134 -0.25 -0.18 5.21
CA GLY A 134 -1.66 -0.54 5.11
C GLY A 134 -2.47 0.61 4.53
N GLY A 135 -2.11 1.12 3.34
CA GLY A 135 -2.59 2.38 2.74
C GLY A 135 -1.43 3.34 2.43
N HIS A 136 -1.76 4.55 1.94
CA HIS A 136 -0.76 5.63 1.80
C HIS A 136 -0.48 6.21 3.19
N ILE A 137 0.79 6.26 3.58
CA ILE A 137 1.21 6.90 4.83
C ILE A 137 1.97 8.17 4.45
N PHE A 138 1.45 9.31 4.88
CA PHE A 138 2.06 10.62 4.67
C PHE A 138 2.82 11.07 5.92
N SER A 139 4.11 11.33 5.77
CA SER A 139 4.97 11.98 6.75
C SER A 139 5.03 13.48 6.40
N ILE A 140 4.14 14.23 7.02
CA ILE A 140 3.84 15.62 6.66
C ILE A 140 4.61 16.58 7.57
N THR A 141 5.24 17.58 6.97
CA THR A 141 5.70 18.80 7.67
C THR A 141 4.75 19.94 7.35
N PHE A 142 4.18 20.57 8.36
CA PHE A 142 3.27 21.71 8.20
C PHE A 142 3.54 22.79 9.24
N GLU A 143 3.00 23.98 9.02
CA GLU A 143 3.10 25.12 9.93
C GLU A 143 1.75 25.37 10.62
N ALA A 144 1.80 25.60 11.92
CA ALA A 144 0.68 26.06 12.73
C ALA A 144 1.09 27.27 13.56
N LYS A 145 0.16 28.10 13.98
CA LYS A 145 0.47 29.29 14.80
C LYS A 145 -0.51 29.40 15.95
N ASP A 146 -0.03 29.90 17.07
CA ASP A 146 -0.91 30.40 18.12
C ASP A 146 -1.34 31.83 17.77
N ALA A 147 -2.59 32.21 18.01
CA ALA A 147 -3.07 33.57 17.76
C ALA A 147 -2.27 34.64 18.54
N SER A 148 -1.62 34.25 19.63
CA SER A 148 -0.76 35.11 20.46
C SER A 148 0.70 35.18 19.99
N GLN A 149 1.14 34.34 19.05
CA GLN A 149 2.52 34.28 18.57
C GLN A 149 2.65 34.83 17.14
N SER A 150 3.77 35.49 16.86
CA SER A 150 4.05 36.06 15.54
C SER A 150 4.62 35.02 14.56
N GLU A 151 5.35 34.03 15.06
CA GLU A 151 6.06 33.06 14.24
C GLU A 151 5.30 31.73 14.19
N PRO A 152 5.14 31.12 12.99
CA PRO A 152 4.61 29.77 12.88
C PRO A 152 5.54 28.74 13.52
N ILE A 153 4.94 27.77 14.18
CA ILE A 153 5.57 26.59 14.75
C ILE A 153 5.50 25.47 13.72
N PRO A 154 6.63 24.87 13.31
CA PRO A 154 6.63 23.70 12.46
C PRO A 154 6.15 22.46 13.23
N PHE A 155 5.36 21.63 12.56
CA PHE A 155 4.85 20.36 13.06
C PHE A 155 5.23 19.23 12.12
N HIS A 156 5.42 18.05 12.72
CA HIS A 156 5.49 16.77 12.06
C HIS A 156 4.23 15.97 12.39
N ALA A 157 3.58 15.40 11.37
CA ALA A 157 2.49 14.46 11.55
C ALA A 157 2.61 13.27 10.60
N ARG A 158 2.35 12.07 11.13
CA ARG A 158 2.21 10.86 10.33
C ARG A 158 0.74 10.49 10.20
N VAL A 159 0.22 10.51 8.98
CA VAL A 159 -1.21 10.31 8.69
C VAL A 159 -1.38 9.20 7.66
N GLY A 160 -2.12 8.15 8.01
CA GLY A 160 -2.58 7.14 7.07
C GLY A 160 -3.82 7.62 6.32
N TYR A 161 -3.88 7.37 5.02
CA TYR A 161 -4.97 7.80 4.16
C TYR A 161 -5.48 6.68 3.25
N PHE A 162 -6.80 6.54 3.30
CA PHE A 162 -7.65 5.89 2.31
C PHE A 162 -8.71 6.90 1.86
N PRO A 163 -9.24 6.83 0.63
CA PRO A 163 -10.25 7.77 0.16
C PRO A 163 -11.47 7.91 1.09
N TRP A 164 -11.84 6.84 1.79
CA TRP A 164 -12.96 6.80 2.73
C TRP A 164 -12.57 7.01 4.20
N GLU A 165 -11.27 7.05 4.56
CA GLU A 165 -10.83 7.15 5.95
C GLU A 165 -9.41 7.73 6.09
N SER A 166 -9.20 8.58 7.08
CA SER A 166 -7.87 9.07 7.47
C SER A 166 -7.58 8.78 8.93
N THR A 167 -6.38 8.29 9.23
CA THR A 167 -5.94 8.00 10.61
C THR A 167 -4.68 8.81 10.94
N VAL A 168 -4.75 9.63 11.99
CA VAL A 168 -3.57 10.35 12.50
C VAL A 168 -2.83 9.43 13.47
N TYR A 169 -1.66 8.93 13.07
CA TYR A 169 -0.83 8.05 13.92
C TYR A 169 -0.05 8.85 14.95
N ASP A 170 0.52 9.97 14.54
CA ASP A 170 1.22 10.90 15.42
C ASP A 170 1.16 12.33 14.89
N VAL A 171 1.28 13.29 15.82
CA VAL A 171 1.39 14.71 15.54
C VAL A 171 2.13 15.38 16.69
N LYS A 172 3.15 16.17 16.37
CA LYS A 172 3.99 16.87 17.35
C LYS A 172 4.71 18.06 16.72
N PRO A 173 5.10 19.08 17.51
CA PRO A 173 6.03 20.09 17.04
C PRO A 173 7.31 19.42 16.50
N LYS A 174 7.85 19.97 15.41
CA LYS A 174 9.13 19.52 14.85
C LYS A 174 10.25 19.80 15.88
N PRO A 175 11.15 18.83 16.16
CA PRO A 175 12.24 18.98 17.12
C PRO A 175 13.23 20.09 16.79
#